data_AF-C5B4T4-F1
#
_entry.id   AF-C5B4T4-F1
#
_cell.length_a   1.000
_cell.length_b   1.000
_cell.length_c   1.000
_cell.angle_alpha   90.00
_cell.angle_beta   90.00
_cell.angle_gamma   90.00
#
_symmetry.space_group_name_H-M   'P 1'
#
loop_
_entity.id
_entity.type
_entity.pdbx_description
1 polymer ?
#
loop_
_entity_poly.entity_id
_entity_poly.type
_entity_poly.pdbx_seq_one_letter_code
_entity_poly.pdbx_strand_id
1 'polypeptide(L)'
;MAFDTTAWFENPAPHIEEALGEGGRYLELGLPHVVSPEQIAYATDVAQALTRSVGNGGLVAMPEAETGTGKTRGYLIPALLHATATGGRVLIATYRIDLRSAIVEREGPGAAAVVEAMTGRRPSIAPLMARSHFASPSRSEGLADRIAQEKPLAAARSAPSPPGHEHARN
;
A
#
# COMPACT_ATOMS: atom_id res chain seq x y z
N MET A 1 7.96 -20.02 -16.96
CA MET A 1 6.83 -20.07 -17.91
C MET A 1 6.29 -18.66 -18.08
N ALA A 2 5.80 -18.30 -19.26
CA ALA A 2 5.07 -17.04 -19.43
C ALA A 2 3.72 -17.15 -18.72
N PHE A 3 3.26 -16.09 -18.07
CA PHE A 3 1.94 -16.04 -17.44
C PHE A 3 0.84 -16.24 -18.48
N ASP A 4 0.03 -17.29 -18.30
CA ASP A 4 -1.08 -17.58 -19.20
C ASP A 4 -2.24 -16.63 -18.92
N THR A 5 -2.27 -15.57 -19.71
CA THR A 5 -3.30 -14.54 -19.61
C THR A 5 -4.68 -15.06 -20.01
N THR A 6 -4.76 -16.05 -20.91
CA THR A 6 -6.02 -16.67 -21.31
C THR A 6 -6.61 -17.44 -20.14
N ALA A 7 -5.80 -18.30 -19.51
CA ALA A 7 -6.20 -19.06 -18.33
C ALA A 7 -6.64 -18.14 -17.17
N TRP A 8 -5.98 -16.99 -16.99
CA TRP A 8 -6.39 -16.00 -15.98
C TRP A 8 -7.82 -15.50 -16.18
N PHE A 9 -8.22 -15.17 -17.41
CA PHE A 9 -9.57 -14.66 -17.69
C PHE A 9 -10.63 -15.77 -17.69
N GLU A 10 -10.27 -16.99 -18.07
CA GLU A 10 -11.19 -18.15 -18.03
C GLU A 10 -11.45 -18.63 -16.60
N ASN A 11 -10.39 -18.81 -15.80
CA ASN A 11 -10.49 -19.25 -14.42
C ASN A 11 -9.32 -18.68 -13.59
N PRO A 12 -9.55 -17.60 -12.80
CA PRO A 12 -8.47 -17.00 -12.02
C PRO A 12 -8.11 -17.80 -10.76
N ALA A 13 -8.94 -18.74 -10.29
CA ALA A 13 -8.75 -19.41 -8.99
C ALA A 13 -7.40 -20.15 -8.86
N PRO A 14 -6.91 -20.92 -9.85
CA PRO A 14 -5.60 -21.57 -9.77
C PRO A 14 -4.43 -20.59 -9.60
N HIS A 15 -4.53 -19.38 -10.15
CA HIS A 15 -3.51 -18.34 -9.98
C HIS A 15 -3.52 -17.76 -8.56
N ILE A 16 -4.71 -17.69 -7.93
CA ILE A 16 -4.82 -17.30 -6.53
C ILE A 16 -4.22 -18.37 -5.61
N GLU A 17 -4.48 -19.64 -5.90
CA GLU A 17 -3.88 -20.76 -5.18
C GLU A 17 -2.35 -20.79 -5.35
N GLU A 18 -1.84 -20.58 -6.58
CA GLU A 18 -0.40 -20.47 -6.85
C GLU A 18 0.25 -19.31 -6.06
N ALA A 19 -0.48 -18.23 -5.80
CA ALA A 19 0.05 -17.12 -5.02
C ALA A 19 0.01 -17.38 -3.50
N LEU A 20 -1.14 -17.81 -2.97
CA LEU A 20 -1.47 -17.77 -1.52
C LEU A 20 -1.59 -19.14 -0.84
N GLY A 21 -1.61 -20.25 -1.59
CA GLY A 21 -1.83 -21.61 -1.08
C GLY A 21 -0.65 -22.24 -0.33
N GLU A 22 -0.81 -23.51 0.08
CA GLU A 22 0.16 -24.27 0.90
C GLU A 22 1.52 -24.55 0.23
N GLY A 23 1.64 -24.30 -1.07
CA GLY A 23 2.92 -24.27 -1.80
C GLY A 23 3.08 -22.99 -2.62
N GLY A 24 2.32 -21.94 -2.29
CA GLY A 24 2.25 -20.75 -3.11
C GLY A 24 3.50 -19.87 -3.04
N ARG A 25 3.61 -18.94 -3.99
CA ARG A 25 4.77 -18.05 -4.15
C ARG A 25 5.09 -17.24 -2.91
N TYR A 26 4.12 -16.90 -2.06
CA TYR A 26 4.40 -16.24 -0.79
C TYR A 26 5.34 -17.06 0.10
N LEU A 27 5.08 -18.37 0.23
CA LEU A 27 5.90 -19.26 1.05
C LEU A 27 7.23 -19.57 0.37
N GLU A 28 7.23 -19.82 -0.94
CA GLU A 28 8.45 -20.10 -1.70
C GLU A 28 9.46 -18.94 -1.62
N LEU A 29 8.98 -17.69 -1.62
CA LEU A 29 9.82 -16.50 -1.48
C LEU A 29 10.22 -16.19 -0.04
N GLY A 30 9.79 -16.99 0.95
CA GLY A 30 10.05 -16.75 2.37
C GLY A 30 9.37 -15.49 2.92
N LEU A 31 8.30 -15.02 2.28
CA LEU A 31 7.55 -13.84 2.71
C LEU A 31 6.62 -14.22 3.88
N PRO A 32 6.47 -13.38 4.92
CA PRO A 32 5.64 -13.72 6.08
C PRO A 32 4.19 -13.95 5.66
N HIS A 33 3.69 -15.18 5.70
CA HIS A 33 2.36 -15.54 5.21
C HIS A 33 1.84 -16.76 5.98
N VAL A 34 0.55 -16.77 6.28
CA VAL A 34 -0.15 -17.91 6.87
C VAL A 34 -1.27 -18.25 5.91
N VAL A 35 -1.29 -19.50 5.47
CA VAL A 35 -2.31 -19.97 4.53
C VAL A 35 -3.66 -20.00 5.24
N SER A 36 -4.67 -19.41 4.59
CA SER A 36 -6.04 -19.36 5.09
C SER A 36 -7.00 -19.63 3.92
N PRO A 37 -7.83 -20.68 4.00
CA PRO A 37 -8.86 -20.95 3.00
C PRO A 37 -9.82 -19.77 2.82
N GLU A 38 -10.13 -19.04 3.89
CA GLU A 38 -11.01 -17.87 3.85
C GLU A 38 -10.37 -16.72 3.08
N GLN A 39 -9.05 -16.52 3.24
CA GLN A 39 -8.30 -15.53 2.46
C GLN A 39 -8.26 -15.89 0.97
N ILE A 40 -8.03 -17.16 0.65
CA ILE A 40 -7.99 -17.68 -0.72
C ILE A 40 -9.36 -17.54 -1.39
N ALA A 41 -10.44 -17.87 -0.68
CA ALA A 41 -11.81 -17.69 -1.16
C ALA A 41 -12.10 -16.20 -1.44
N TYR A 42 -11.80 -15.32 -0.48
CA TYR A 42 -11.94 -13.86 -0.66
C TYR A 42 -11.15 -13.35 -1.87
N ALA A 43 -9.89 -13.78 -2.01
CA ALA A 43 -9.04 -13.38 -3.12
C ALA A 43 -9.57 -13.90 -4.46
N THR A 44 -10.13 -15.10 -4.48
CA THR A 44 -10.78 -15.69 -5.65
C THR A 44 -12.01 -14.90 -6.07
N ASP A 45 -12.85 -14.47 -5.12
CA ASP A 45 -14.02 -13.63 -5.42
C ASP A 45 -13.62 -12.28 -6.03
N VAL A 46 -12.59 -11.65 -5.48
CA VAL A 46 -12.03 -10.41 -6.05
C VAL A 46 -11.48 -10.65 -7.46
N ALA A 47 -10.73 -11.75 -7.66
CA ALA A 47 -10.17 -12.10 -8.96
C ALA A 47 -11.25 -12.29 -10.02
N GLN A 48 -12.30 -13.04 -9.68
CA GLN A 48 -13.43 -13.28 -10.56
C GLN A 48 -14.20 -11.99 -10.88
N ALA A 49 -14.36 -11.09 -9.91
CA ALA A 49 -14.99 -9.79 -10.15
C ALA A 49 -14.18 -8.96 -11.16
N LEU A 50 -12.85 -8.94 -11.02
CA LEU A 50 -11.96 -8.23 -11.94
C LEU A 50 -11.97 -8.84 -13.34
N THR A 51 -11.85 -10.16 -13.48
CA THR A 51 -11.83 -10.82 -14.80
C THR A 51 -13.16 -10.66 -15.53
N ARG A 52 -14.29 -10.81 -14.84
CA ARG A 52 -15.63 -10.59 -15.43
C ARG A 52 -15.94 -9.13 -15.74
N SER A 53 -15.21 -8.16 -15.19
CA SER A 53 -15.45 -6.74 -15.50
C SER A 53 -15.04 -6.36 -16.92
N VAL A 54 -14.10 -7.10 -17.52
CA VAL A 54 -13.57 -6.85 -18.86
C VAL A 54 -14.63 -7.19 -19.90
N GLY A 55 -14.87 -6.27 -20.84
CA GLY A 55 -15.82 -6.45 -21.94
C GLY A 55 -17.30 -6.22 -21.57
N ASN A 56 -17.64 -6.13 -20.29
CA ASN A 56 -19.03 -6.04 -19.82
C ASN A 56 -19.51 -4.62 -19.47
N GLY A 57 -18.76 -3.59 -19.82
CA GLY A 57 -19.11 -2.20 -19.48
C GLY A 57 -18.91 -1.82 -17.99
N GLY A 58 -18.29 -2.72 -17.21
CA GLY A 58 -18.02 -2.56 -15.79
C GLY A 58 -18.74 -3.60 -14.92
N LEU A 59 -18.21 -3.85 -13.72
CA LEU A 59 -18.81 -4.74 -12.73
C LEU A 59 -18.62 -4.15 -11.34
N VAL A 60 -19.67 -4.20 -10.52
CA VAL A 60 -19.60 -3.85 -9.11
C VAL A 60 -19.73 -5.13 -8.29
N ALA A 61 -18.78 -5.36 -7.39
CA ALA A 61 -18.79 -6.47 -6.45
C ALA A 61 -18.61 -5.93 -5.02
N MET A 62 -19.17 -6.66 -4.04
CA MET A 62 -19.03 -6.35 -2.62
C MET A 62 -18.50 -7.56 -1.86
N PRO A 63 -17.21 -7.92 -1.99
CA PRO A 63 -16.62 -9.02 -1.21
C PRO A 63 -16.44 -8.62 0.26
N GLU A 64 -16.87 -9.49 1.17
CA GLU A 64 -16.73 -9.32 2.61
C GLU A 64 -15.80 -10.39 3.19
N ALA A 65 -15.10 -10.05 4.26
CA ALA A 65 -14.34 -11.00 5.07
C ALA A 65 -14.28 -10.44 6.51
N GLU A 66 -13.85 -11.25 7.47
CA GLU A 66 -13.68 -10.79 8.85
C GLU A 66 -12.34 -10.02 9.02
N THR A 67 -12.14 -9.44 10.20
CA THR A 67 -10.84 -8.83 10.53
C THR A 67 -9.82 -9.93 10.78
N GLY A 68 -8.60 -9.77 10.25
CA GLY A 68 -7.54 -10.77 10.40
C GLY A 68 -7.45 -11.79 9.27
N THR A 69 -8.45 -11.89 8.38
CA THR A 69 -8.45 -12.78 7.19
C THR A 69 -7.40 -12.41 6.12
N GLY A 70 -6.54 -11.41 6.36
CA GLY A 70 -5.52 -11.01 5.38
C GLY A 70 -6.07 -10.35 4.12
N LYS A 71 -7.21 -9.63 4.23
CA LYS A 71 -7.89 -8.92 3.13
C LYS A 71 -6.95 -8.12 2.23
N THR A 72 -5.93 -7.47 2.80
CA THR A 72 -4.99 -6.65 2.04
C THR A 72 -4.32 -7.42 0.92
N ARG A 73 -3.77 -8.60 1.19
CA ARG A 73 -3.19 -9.45 0.14
C ARG A 73 -4.26 -10.05 -0.74
N GLY A 74 -5.41 -10.36 -0.14
CA GLY A 74 -6.56 -10.90 -0.84
C GLY A 74 -7.08 -9.99 -1.97
N TYR A 75 -6.99 -8.67 -1.84
CA TYR A 75 -7.25 -7.76 -2.97
C TYR A 75 -6.00 -7.37 -3.77
N LEU A 76 -4.80 -7.33 -3.16
CA LEU A 76 -3.58 -6.90 -3.87
C LEU A 76 -3.14 -7.91 -4.93
N ILE A 77 -3.11 -9.20 -4.62
CA ILE A 77 -2.69 -10.23 -5.57
C ILE A 77 -3.55 -10.24 -6.83
N PRO A 78 -4.89 -10.36 -6.75
CA PRO A 78 -5.72 -10.34 -7.95
C PRO A 78 -5.67 -8.99 -8.68
N ALA A 79 -5.56 -7.87 -7.97
CA ALA A 79 -5.42 -6.55 -8.60
C ALA A 79 -4.13 -6.44 -9.44
N LEU A 80 -3.01 -6.90 -8.91
CA LEU A 80 -1.71 -6.84 -9.56
C LEU A 80 -1.58 -7.84 -10.71
N LEU A 81 -2.13 -9.06 -10.55
CA LEU A 81 -2.25 -10.03 -11.65
C LEU A 81 -3.11 -9.45 -12.78
N HIS A 82 -4.26 -8.87 -12.45
CA HIS A 82 -5.14 -8.24 -13.43
C HIS A 82 -4.49 -7.06 -14.16
N ALA A 83 -3.79 -6.17 -13.44
CA ALA A 83 -3.05 -5.07 -14.05
C ALA A 83 -1.93 -5.57 -14.98
N THR A 84 -1.25 -6.64 -14.60
CA THR A 84 -0.19 -7.27 -15.42
C THR A 84 -0.75 -7.93 -16.67
N ALA A 85 -1.86 -8.67 -16.53
CA ALA A 85 -2.60 -9.34 -17.61
C ALA A 85 -3.10 -8.37 -18.68
N THR A 86 -3.65 -7.23 -18.25
CA THR A 86 -4.26 -6.22 -19.13
C THR A 86 -3.26 -5.17 -19.63
N GLY A 87 -2.10 -5.04 -18.99
CA GLY A 87 -1.23 -3.87 -19.13
C GLY A 87 -1.85 -2.57 -18.59
N GLY A 88 -2.98 -2.67 -17.87
CA GLY A 88 -3.74 -1.55 -17.33
C GLY A 88 -3.28 -1.09 -15.95
N ARG A 89 -4.17 -0.41 -15.24
CA ARG A 89 -3.94 0.11 -13.88
C ARG A 89 -5.14 -0.23 -13.00
N VAL A 90 -4.88 -0.53 -11.73
CA VAL A 90 -5.91 -0.69 -10.70
C VAL A 90 -5.73 0.42 -9.67
N LEU A 91 -6.84 1.07 -9.28
CA LEU A 91 -6.86 2.05 -8.20
C LEU A 91 -7.44 1.41 -6.94
N ILE A 92 -6.69 1.48 -5.84
CA ILE A 92 -7.14 1.04 -4.52
C ILE A 92 -7.35 2.28 -3.66
N ALA A 93 -8.59 2.56 -3.31
CA ALA A 93 -8.96 3.67 -2.44
C ALA A 93 -9.13 3.19 -1.00
N THR A 94 -8.60 3.95 -0.04
CA THR A 94 -8.74 3.67 1.39
C THR A 94 -8.95 4.97 2.17
N TYR A 95 -9.58 4.88 3.34
CA TYR A 95 -10.02 6.04 4.11
C TYR A 95 -8.87 6.82 4.77
N ARG A 96 -7.77 6.15 5.12
CA ARG A 96 -6.69 6.76 5.91
C ARG A 96 -5.31 6.64 5.27
N ILE A 97 -4.48 7.65 5.53
CA ILE A 97 -3.10 7.75 5.04
C ILE A 97 -2.22 6.60 5.56
N ASP A 98 -2.38 6.20 6.81
CA ASP A 98 -1.61 5.12 7.43
C ASP A 98 -1.93 3.75 6.81
N LEU A 99 -3.21 3.48 6.51
CA LEU A 99 -3.62 2.27 5.79
C LEU A 99 -3.03 2.23 4.38
N ARG A 100 -3.04 3.36 3.69
CA ARG A 100 -2.39 3.48 2.37
C ARG A 100 -0.88 3.27 2.46
N SER A 101 -0.20 3.90 3.42
CA SER A 101 1.23 3.72 3.64
C SER A 101 1.58 2.27 3.95
N ALA A 102 0.78 1.57 4.77
CA ALA A 102 0.95 0.13 5.00
C ALA A 102 0.89 -0.70 3.71
N ILE A 103 -0.03 -0.37 2.79
CA ILE A 103 -0.09 -1.01 1.47
C ILE A 103 1.19 -0.74 0.67
N VAL A 104 1.60 0.53 0.56
CA VAL A 104 2.73 0.91 -0.31
C VAL A 104 4.07 0.42 0.23
N GLU A 105 4.27 0.51 1.54
CA GLU A 105 5.57 0.33 2.17
C GLU A 105 5.79 -1.10 2.70
N ARG A 106 4.71 -1.78 3.13
CA ARG A 106 4.82 -3.09 3.81
C ARG A 106 4.27 -4.25 3.00
N GLU A 107 3.01 -4.18 2.56
CA GLU A 107 2.34 -5.34 1.94
C GLU A 107 2.59 -5.40 0.42
N GLY A 108 2.63 -4.24 -0.23
CA GLY A 108 2.77 -4.08 -1.68
C GLY A 108 4.07 -4.63 -2.25
N PRO A 109 5.25 -4.37 -1.64
CA PRO A 109 6.51 -4.89 -2.16
C PRO A 109 6.54 -6.43 -2.24
N GLY A 110 5.97 -7.11 -1.22
CA GLY A 110 5.84 -8.56 -1.20
C GLY A 110 4.85 -9.07 -2.26
N ALA A 111 3.68 -8.44 -2.37
CA ALA A 111 2.70 -8.80 -3.40
C ALA A 111 3.25 -8.61 -4.83
N ALA A 112 4.01 -7.54 -5.07
CA ALA A 112 4.66 -7.29 -6.35
C ALA A 112 5.74 -8.35 -6.67
N ALA A 113 6.51 -8.78 -5.67
CA ALA A 113 7.51 -9.85 -5.84
C ALA A 113 6.85 -11.21 -6.14
N VAL A 114 5.72 -11.51 -5.50
CA VAL A 114 4.91 -12.71 -5.82
C VAL A 114 4.44 -12.68 -7.28
N VAL A 115 3.86 -11.56 -7.72
CA VAL A 115 3.41 -11.43 -9.12
C VAL A 115 4.57 -11.45 -10.11
N GLU A 116 5.73 -10.89 -9.75
CA GLU A 116 6.96 -11.02 -10.53
C GLU A 116 7.39 -12.48 -10.69
N ALA A 117 7.37 -13.27 -9.62
CA ALA A 117 7.72 -14.69 -9.67
C ALA A 117 6.75 -15.50 -10.54
N MET A 118 5.45 -15.17 -10.52
CA MET A 118 4.44 -15.84 -11.34
C MET A 118 4.50 -15.44 -12.81
N THR A 119 4.82 -14.18 -13.10
CA THR A 119 4.61 -13.60 -14.44
C THR A 119 5.86 -13.17 -15.17
N GLY A 120 7.00 -13.11 -14.49
CA GLY A 120 8.24 -12.52 -15.00
C GLY A 120 8.20 -11.00 -15.13
N ARG A 121 7.11 -10.34 -14.71
CA ARG A 121 6.94 -8.88 -14.76
C ARG A 121 6.60 -8.35 -13.38
N ARG A 122 7.41 -7.41 -12.88
CA ARG A 122 7.14 -6.76 -11.61
C ARG A 122 6.17 -5.59 -11.78
N PRO A 123 4.96 -5.64 -11.20
CA PRO A 123 4.07 -4.49 -11.21
C PRO A 123 4.58 -3.41 -10.25
N SER A 124 4.28 -2.15 -10.58
CA SER A 124 4.61 -1.00 -9.73
C SER A 124 3.41 -0.57 -8.89
N ILE A 125 3.68 -0.13 -7.67
CA ILE A 125 2.67 0.39 -6.74
C ILE A 125 3.13 1.78 -6.32
N ALA A 126 2.26 2.78 -6.46
CA ALA A 126 2.57 4.16 -6.11
C ALA A 126 1.38 4.82 -5.40
N PRO A 127 1.63 5.70 -4.42
CA PRO A 127 0.56 6.44 -3.76
C PRO A 127 0.03 7.54 -4.70
N LEU A 128 -1.30 7.66 -4.78
CA LEU A 128 -1.96 8.82 -5.38
C LEU A 128 -2.37 9.80 -4.28
N MET A 129 -1.89 11.04 -4.33
CA MET A 129 -2.10 12.04 -3.27
C MET A 129 -2.41 13.43 -3.85
N ALA A 130 -3.17 14.24 -3.11
CA ALA A 130 -3.35 15.64 -3.46
C ALA A 130 -2.03 16.41 -3.36
N ARG A 131 -1.88 17.48 -4.15
CA ARG A 131 -0.66 18.29 -4.23
C ARG A 131 -0.19 18.85 -2.88
N SER A 132 -1.11 19.08 -1.94
CA SER A 132 -0.81 19.55 -0.59
C SER A 132 0.02 18.56 0.24
N HIS A 133 0.11 17.29 -0.18
CA HIS A 133 0.94 16.27 0.48
C HIS A 133 2.41 16.28 0.01
N PHE A 134 2.78 17.17 -0.90
CA PHE A 134 4.15 17.25 -1.42
C PHE A 134 4.79 18.59 -1.04
N ALA A 135 6.05 18.53 -0.60
CA ALA A 135 6.89 19.71 -0.46
C ALA A 135 7.22 20.30 -1.84
N SER A 136 7.41 21.63 -1.89
CA SER A 136 7.83 22.32 -3.11
C SER A 136 9.26 22.82 -2.91
N PRO A 137 10.24 22.32 -3.69
CA PRO A 137 11.65 22.70 -3.56
C PRO A 137 11.84 24.21 -3.56
N SER A 138 11.28 24.92 -4.55
CA SER A 138 11.42 26.38 -4.66
C SER A 138 10.83 27.14 -3.47
N ARG A 139 9.72 26.66 -2.89
CA ARG A 139 9.15 27.27 -1.67
C ARG A 139 10.01 27.00 -0.44
N SER A 140 10.57 25.80 -0.34
CA SER A 140 11.48 25.42 0.74
C SER A 140 12.79 26.22 0.68
N GLU A 141 13.37 26.39 -0.51
CA GLU A 141 14.56 27.22 -0.75
C GLU A 141 14.30 28.68 -0.37
N GLY A 142 13.21 29.27 -0.88
CA GLY A 142 12.87 30.66 -0.54
C GLY A 142 12.57 30.87 0.96
N LEU A 143 12.03 29.86 1.66
CA LEU A 143 11.88 29.92 3.11
C LEU A 143 13.25 29.84 3.82
N ALA A 144 14.15 28.98 3.36
CA ALA A 144 15.48 28.83 3.94
C ALA A 144 16.29 30.13 3.83
N ASP A 145 16.26 30.80 2.67
CA ASP A 145 16.91 32.10 2.47
C ASP A 145 16.38 33.18 3.42
N ARG A 146 15.05 33.21 3.63
CA ARG A 146 14.42 34.14 4.57
C ARG A 146 14.85 33.89 6.01
N ILE A 147 14.87 32.63 6.44
CA ILE A 147 15.34 32.24 7.78
C ILE A 147 16.80 32.64 7.97
N ALA A 148 17.65 32.45 6.97
CA ALA A 148 19.07 32.81 7.03
C ALA A 148 19.31 34.33 7.16
N GLN A 149 18.37 35.15 6.66
CA GLN A 149 18.42 36.61 6.73
C GLN A 149 17.81 37.17 8.03
N GLU A 150 17.07 36.38 8.80
CA GLU A 150 16.53 36.79 10.09
C GLU A 150 17.63 36.78 11.17
N LYS A 151 17.67 37.83 12.02
CA LYS A 151 18.60 37.88 13.16
C LYS A 151 18.33 36.67 14.08
N PRO A 152 19.36 35.93 14.53
CA PRO A 152 19.17 34.81 15.45
C PRO A 152 18.43 35.26 16.70
N LEU A 153 17.47 34.44 17.16
CA LEU A 153 16.75 34.62 18.43
C LEU A 153 17.66 34.35 19.65
N ALA A 154 18.87 34.91 19.66
CA ALA A 154 19.83 34.77 20.76
C ALA A 154 19.60 35.80 21.89
N ALA A 155 18.73 36.79 21.69
CA ALA A 155 18.51 37.87 22.66
C ALA A 155 17.46 37.59 23.75
N ALA A 156 16.76 36.45 23.73
CA ALA A 156 15.68 36.16 24.68
C ALA A 156 16.12 35.34 25.93
N ARG A 157 17.38 34.92 26.02
CA ARG A 157 17.91 34.12 27.15
C ARG A 157 18.57 34.93 28.28
N SER A 158 18.59 36.26 28.19
CA SER A 158 19.22 37.14 29.20
C SER A 158 18.22 37.87 30.10
N ALA A 159 16.97 37.41 30.21
CA ALA A 159 16.07 37.93 31.23
C ALA A 159 16.59 37.49 32.62
N PRO A 160 16.78 38.40 33.57
CA PRO A 160 17.21 38.03 34.92
C PRO A 160 16.17 37.11 35.56
N SER A 161 16.63 36.06 36.24
CA SER A 161 15.76 35.17 37.01
C SER A 161 14.88 36.00 37.96
N PRO A 162 13.57 35.69 38.07
CA PRO A 162 12.72 36.35 39.05
C PRO A 162 13.28 36.10 40.46
N PRO A 163 13.16 37.07 41.40
CA PRO A 163 13.67 36.92 42.74
C PRO A 163 13.07 35.67 43.39
N GLY A 164 13.93 34.82 43.97
CA GLY A 164 13.53 33.57 44.58
C GLY A 164 12.54 33.82 45.73
N HIS A 165 11.40 33.12 45.71
CA HIS A 165 10.49 33.10 46.84
C HIS A 165 11.12 32.30 47.99
N GLU A 166 11.67 33.01 48.97
CA GLU A 166 12.05 32.46 50.27
C GLU A 166 10.82 31.82 50.91
N HIS A 167 10.77 30.49 50.91
CA HIS A 167 9.76 29.75 51.65
C HIS A 167 10.05 29.90 53.13
N ALA A 168 9.27 30.76 53.81
CA ALA A 168 9.16 30.75 55.25
C ALA A 168 8.71 29.35 55.69
N ARG A 169 9.62 28.62 56.33
CA ARG A 169 9.30 27.39 57.03
C ARG A 169 8.51 27.76 58.28
N ASN A 170 7.27 27.29 58.37
CA ASN A 170 6.61 27.00 59.63
C ASN A 170 6.52 25.49 59.77
#